data_AF-A0A9R0QQP5-F1
#
_entry.id   AF-A0A9R0QQP5-F1
#
_cell.length_a   1.000
_cell.length_b   1.000
_cell.length_c   1.000
_cell.angle_alpha   90.00
_cell.angle_beta   90.00
_cell.angle_gamma   90.00
#
_symmetry.space_group_name_H-M   'P 1'
#
loop_
_entity.id
_entity.type
_entity.pdbx_description
1 polymer ?
#
loop_
_entity_poly.entity_id
_entity_poly.type
_entity_poly.pdbx_seq_one_letter_code
_entity_poly.pdbx_strand_id
1 'polypeptide(L)'
;MEADEAPHPPPPWKQNKSAVAVDASSGPLASAAARLSARSRAIPPARDFHFYNNFPSFKSPVAAAAARAESSLAVLGASMLLPKQQQQPFPTEDLDDAYDWLVARNDDLLEMFAASADEFKALREKEEAQGRKVAAEEMAGDGFQVVYGKKKKKMGMGEEGVGRSEAFGSSGSVRMATMDRAAASGPKPKVPFHIPTIPRPQDVHRIVVDNTSKPFDHAFLERSDDGARAIHPLEKLPMEQLFDRRVPESEPLKPPALDDTPFTFVEDRKTLEVLVAKLKSATEFAVDLEHNHYRSFQGLTCLMQISTRTEDFIVDTLKLRNCLGENLREVFQDPTKKKFLIALMGK
;
A
#
# COMPACT_ATOMS: atom_id res chain seq x y z
N MET A 1 -49.48 -70.94 9.32
CA MET A 1 -49.38 -69.85 8.32
C MET A 1 -49.30 -68.56 9.10
N GLU A 2 -48.10 -68.19 9.55
CA GLU A 2 -47.82 -66.83 10.00
C GLU A 2 -47.36 -66.08 8.74
N ALA A 3 -48.12 -65.06 8.37
CA ALA A 3 -47.77 -64.19 7.27
C ALA A 3 -46.70 -63.22 7.76
N ASP A 4 -45.51 -63.33 7.18
CA ASP A 4 -44.37 -62.45 7.37
C ASP A 4 -44.76 -61.03 6.94
N GLU A 5 -44.94 -60.14 7.90
CA GLU A 5 -45.31 -58.75 7.68
C GLU A 5 -44.06 -58.01 7.15
N ALA A 6 -44.12 -57.58 5.89
CA ALA A 6 -43.00 -56.88 5.25
C ALA A 6 -42.55 -55.67 6.09
N PRO A 7 -41.23 -55.42 6.22
CA PRO A 7 -40.73 -54.37 7.10
C PRO A 7 -41.26 -53.00 6.66
N HIS A 8 -41.97 -52.32 7.56
CA HIS A 8 -42.44 -50.96 7.34
C HIS A 8 -41.31 -50.06 6.85
N PRO A 9 -41.54 -49.21 5.84
CA PRO A 9 -40.55 -48.24 5.40
C PRO A 9 -40.15 -47.36 6.60
N PRO A 10 -38.85 -47.07 6.78
CA PRO A 10 -38.39 -46.26 7.90
C PRO A 10 -39.11 -44.91 7.88
N PRO A 11 -39.57 -44.41 9.03
CA PRO A 11 -40.31 -43.15 9.08
C PRO A 11 -39.46 -42.01 8.50
N PRO A 12 -40.09 -40.99 7.86
CA PRO A 12 -39.42 -40.00 7.01
C PRO A 12 -38.20 -39.30 7.66
N TRP A 13 -38.14 -39.24 8.98
CA TRP A 13 -37.04 -38.66 9.76
C TRP A 13 -35.78 -39.54 9.86
N LYS A 14 -35.86 -40.86 9.63
CA LYS A 14 -34.69 -41.78 9.61
C LYS A 14 -33.77 -41.57 8.40
N GLN A 15 -34.21 -40.79 7.40
CA GLN A 15 -33.40 -40.40 6.25
C GLN A 15 -33.28 -38.88 6.16
N ASN A 16 -32.79 -38.19 7.21
CA ASN A 16 -32.42 -36.78 7.06
C ASN A 16 -31.11 -36.65 6.25
N LYS A 17 -31.18 -37.02 4.97
CA LYS A 17 -30.10 -36.87 3.98
C LYS A 17 -29.76 -35.40 3.76
N SER A 18 -30.69 -34.48 4.06
CA SER A 18 -30.54 -33.05 3.79
C SER A 18 -29.47 -32.40 4.66
N ALA A 19 -29.49 -32.59 5.99
CA ALA A 19 -28.50 -31.99 6.89
C ALA A 19 -27.08 -32.56 6.67
N VAL A 20 -26.96 -33.87 6.48
CA VAL A 20 -25.69 -34.53 6.11
C VAL A 20 -25.18 -34.03 4.76
N ALA A 21 -26.09 -33.78 3.80
CA ALA A 21 -25.73 -33.24 2.51
C ALA A 21 -25.39 -31.74 2.56
N VAL A 22 -25.95 -30.96 3.49
CA VAL A 22 -25.51 -29.56 3.74
C VAL A 22 -24.04 -29.54 4.13
N ASP A 23 -23.65 -30.39 5.09
CA ASP A 23 -22.26 -30.52 5.51
C ASP A 23 -21.35 -31.04 4.37
N ALA A 24 -21.80 -32.00 3.56
CA ALA A 24 -21.01 -32.49 2.43
C ALA A 24 -20.92 -31.52 1.23
N SER A 25 -21.57 -30.36 1.26
CA SER A 25 -21.60 -29.43 0.12
C SER A 25 -20.25 -28.72 -0.07
N SER A 26 -19.57 -29.01 -1.19
CA SER A 26 -18.31 -28.38 -1.60
C SER A 26 -18.28 -28.15 -3.12
N GLY A 27 -17.38 -27.30 -3.63
CA GLY A 27 -17.23 -27.00 -5.06
C GLY A 27 -17.38 -25.50 -5.39
N PRO A 28 -17.56 -25.13 -6.68
CA PRO A 28 -17.67 -23.73 -7.11
C PRO A 28 -18.79 -22.99 -6.37
N LEU A 29 -18.51 -21.77 -5.90
CA LEU A 29 -19.35 -21.02 -4.96
C LEU A 29 -20.82 -20.95 -5.39
N ALA A 30 -21.10 -20.57 -6.63
CA ALA A 30 -22.47 -20.46 -7.15
C ALA A 30 -23.24 -21.79 -7.07
N SER A 31 -22.58 -22.90 -7.42
CA SER A 31 -23.17 -24.24 -7.36
C SER A 31 -23.36 -24.73 -5.91
N ALA A 32 -22.41 -24.42 -5.03
CA ALA A 32 -22.47 -24.79 -3.63
C ALA A 32 -23.56 -24.00 -2.90
N ALA A 33 -23.67 -22.69 -3.15
CA ALA A 33 -24.71 -21.83 -2.60
C ALA A 33 -26.12 -22.28 -3.04
N ALA A 34 -26.31 -22.60 -4.32
CA ALA A 34 -27.58 -23.12 -4.83
C ALA A 34 -27.98 -24.45 -4.15
N ARG A 35 -27.04 -25.38 -4.00
CA ARG A 35 -27.29 -26.65 -3.28
C ARG A 35 -27.61 -26.43 -1.80
N LEU A 36 -26.86 -25.55 -1.13
CA LEU A 36 -27.09 -25.21 0.27
C LEU A 36 -28.47 -24.58 0.47
N SER A 37 -28.84 -23.62 -0.36
CA SER A 37 -30.17 -22.98 -0.33
C SER A 37 -31.31 -23.97 -0.57
N ALA A 38 -31.16 -24.90 -1.52
CA ALA A 38 -32.15 -25.94 -1.76
C ALA A 38 -32.26 -26.91 -0.57
N ARG A 39 -31.13 -27.30 0.03
CA ARG A 39 -31.10 -28.28 1.13
C ARG A 39 -31.53 -27.68 2.47
N SER A 40 -31.28 -26.40 2.73
CA SER A 40 -31.74 -25.72 3.95
C SER A 40 -33.26 -25.66 4.03
N ARG A 41 -33.94 -25.49 2.89
CA ARG A 41 -35.41 -25.53 2.79
C ARG A 41 -36.02 -26.89 3.10
N ALA A 42 -35.23 -27.95 3.10
CA ALA A 42 -35.67 -29.29 3.48
C ALA A 42 -35.53 -29.57 4.99
N ILE A 43 -35.00 -28.61 5.77
CA ILE A 43 -34.99 -28.70 7.24
C ILE A 43 -36.41 -28.37 7.74
N PRO A 44 -37.04 -29.26 8.54
CA PRO A 44 -38.38 -29.01 9.09
C PRO A 44 -38.41 -27.72 9.90
N PRO A 45 -39.43 -26.85 9.75
CA PRO A 45 -39.55 -25.63 10.54
C PRO A 45 -40.24 -25.85 11.89
N ALA A 46 -40.01 -24.91 12.82
CA ALA A 46 -40.79 -24.70 14.04
C ALA A 46 -41.09 -25.99 14.85
N ARG A 47 -42.37 -26.36 14.98
CA ARG A 47 -42.82 -27.46 15.85
C ARG A 47 -42.21 -28.81 15.45
N ASP A 48 -42.07 -29.06 14.14
CA ASP A 48 -41.50 -30.30 13.64
C ASP A 48 -39.99 -30.35 13.87
N PHE A 49 -39.30 -29.21 13.79
CA PHE A 49 -37.90 -29.11 14.20
C PHE A 49 -37.70 -29.52 15.65
N HIS A 50 -38.47 -28.94 16.57
CA HIS A 50 -38.37 -29.25 18.01
C HIS A 50 -38.66 -30.73 18.29
N PHE A 51 -39.66 -31.29 17.61
CA PHE A 51 -39.97 -32.72 17.73
C PHE A 51 -38.80 -33.58 17.27
N TYR A 52 -38.26 -33.33 16.07
CA TYR A 52 -37.17 -34.13 15.51
C TYR A 52 -35.83 -33.92 16.23
N ASN A 53 -35.62 -32.77 16.86
CA ASN A 53 -34.39 -32.48 17.61
C ASN A 53 -34.21 -33.36 18.87
N ASN A 54 -35.24 -34.10 19.28
CA ASN A 54 -35.14 -35.11 20.34
C ASN A 54 -34.41 -36.39 19.88
N PHE A 55 -34.27 -36.61 18.57
CA PHE A 55 -33.63 -37.81 18.03
C PHE A 55 -32.16 -37.53 17.68
N PRO A 56 -31.18 -38.29 18.21
CA PRO A 56 -29.77 -38.10 17.89
C PRO A 56 -29.45 -38.12 16.39
N SER A 57 -30.16 -38.96 15.62
CA SER A 57 -30.03 -39.07 14.18
C SER A 57 -30.38 -37.79 13.40
N PHE A 58 -31.16 -36.90 14.00
CA PHE A 58 -31.49 -35.59 13.42
C PHE A 58 -30.65 -34.48 14.07
N LYS A 59 -30.51 -34.50 15.41
CA LYS A 59 -29.80 -33.49 16.19
C LYS A 59 -28.33 -33.37 15.81
N SER A 60 -27.60 -34.49 15.68
CA SER A 60 -26.15 -34.46 15.43
C SER A 60 -25.79 -33.87 14.05
N PRO A 61 -26.41 -34.28 12.93
CA PRO A 61 -26.14 -33.67 11.63
C PRO A 61 -26.52 -32.19 11.55
N VAL A 62 -27.62 -31.78 12.20
CA VAL A 62 -28.07 -30.38 12.22
C VAL A 62 -27.09 -29.50 13.02
N ALA A 63 -26.62 -29.98 14.17
CA ALA A 63 -25.61 -29.27 14.96
C ALA A 63 -24.28 -29.13 14.21
N ALA A 64 -23.84 -30.18 13.49
CA ALA A 64 -22.64 -30.13 12.66
C ALA A 64 -22.77 -29.11 11.52
N ALA A 65 -23.93 -29.06 10.86
CA ALA A 65 -24.20 -28.08 9.81
C ALA A 65 -24.21 -26.64 10.35
N ALA A 66 -24.79 -26.40 11.54
CA ALA A 66 -24.80 -25.10 12.20
C ALA A 66 -23.37 -24.64 12.56
N ALA A 67 -22.58 -25.49 13.22
CA ALA A 67 -21.20 -25.18 13.59
C ALA A 67 -20.33 -24.83 12.36
N ARG A 68 -20.57 -25.50 11.23
CA ARG A 68 -19.86 -25.21 9.98
C ARG A 68 -20.30 -23.88 9.35
N ALA A 69 -21.58 -23.53 9.44
CA ALA A 69 -22.08 -22.23 9.00
C ALA A 69 -21.48 -21.10 9.84
N GLU A 70 -21.49 -21.25 11.17
CA GLU A 70 -20.87 -20.31 12.12
C GLU A 70 -19.37 -20.14 11.85
N SER A 71 -18.64 -21.23 11.64
CA SER A 71 -17.21 -21.17 11.29
C SER A 71 -16.97 -20.41 9.98
N SER A 72 -17.83 -20.60 8.97
CA SER A 72 -17.72 -19.89 7.69
C SER A 72 -18.01 -18.39 7.85
N LEU A 73 -19.01 -18.03 8.66
CA LEU A 73 -19.35 -16.65 8.97
C LEU A 73 -18.27 -15.96 9.82
N ALA A 74 -17.64 -16.68 10.74
CA ALA A 74 -16.50 -16.17 11.51
C ALA A 74 -15.30 -15.82 10.60
N VAL A 75 -15.01 -16.65 9.59
CA VAL A 75 -13.97 -16.35 8.57
C VAL A 75 -14.33 -15.10 7.78
N LEU A 76 -15.61 -14.91 7.41
CA LEU A 76 -16.06 -13.70 6.75
C LEU A 76 -15.94 -12.46 7.65
N GLY A 77 -16.23 -12.59 8.94
CA GLY A 77 -16.05 -11.53 9.94
C GLY A 77 -14.60 -11.07 10.08
N ALA A 78 -13.67 -12.02 10.03
CA ALA A 78 -12.22 -11.78 10.10
C ALA A 78 -11.59 -11.38 8.74
N SER A 79 -12.39 -11.25 7.68
CA SER A 79 -11.87 -10.93 6.34
C SER A 79 -11.25 -9.53 6.25
N MET A 80 -10.08 -9.45 5.61
CA MET A 80 -9.34 -8.21 5.37
C MET A 80 -9.98 -7.28 4.32
N LEU A 81 -11.09 -7.70 3.72
CA LEU A 81 -11.82 -6.89 2.75
C LEU A 81 -12.46 -5.64 3.36
N LEU A 82 -12.65 -5.63 4.69
CA LEU A 82 -13.21 -4.48 5.40
C LEU A 82 -12.16 -3.74 6.25
N PRO A 83 -12.35 -2.43 6.45
CA PRO A 83 -11.63 -1.64 7.45
C PRO A 83 -11.56 -2.35 8.81
N LYS A 84 -10.41 -2.26 9.49
CA LYS A 84 -10.16 -2.92 10.79
C LYS A 84 -11.21 -2.63 11.86
N GLN A 85 -11.89 -1.47 11.80
CA GLN A 85 -12.94 -1.09 12.74
C GLN A 85 -14.25 -1.91 12.56
N GLN A 86 -14.46 -2.48 11.37
CA GLN A 86 -15.63 -3.28 11.00
C GLN A 86 -15.37 -4.79 11.03
N GLN A 87 -14.16 -5.22 11.41
CA GLN A 87 -13.79 -6.62 11.58
C GLN A 87 -14.31 -7.15 12.92
N GLN A 88 -15.63 -7.29 13.01
CA GLN A 88 -16.30 -7.91 14.17
C GLN A 88 -16.53 -9.41 13.90
N PRO A 89 -16.28 -10.28 14.89
CA PRO A 89 -16.59 -11.71 14.77
C PRO A 89 -18.11 -11.92 14.65
N PHE A 90 -18.50 -13.05 14.06
CA PHE A 90 -19.91 -13.43 13.98
C PHE A 90 -20.47 -13.73 15.38
N PRO A 91 -21.56 -13.09 15.82
CA PRO A 91 -22.17 -13.37 17.13
C PRO A 91 -22.94 -14.69 17.09
N THR A 92 -22.61 -15.60 18.01
CA THR A 92 -23.18 -16.97 18.06
C THR A 92 -24.24 -17.17 19.15
N GLU A 93 -24.35 -16.23 20.09
CA GLU A 93 -25.19 -16.38 21.28
C GLU A 93 -26.63 -15.91 21.03
N ASP A 94 -26.80 -14.85 20.22
CA ASP A 94 -28.08 -14.18 20.00
C ASP A 94 -28.39 -14.10 18.50
N LEU A 95 -29.61 -14.53 18.13
CA LEU A 95 -30.06 -14.59 16.75
C LEU A 95 -30.40 -13.22 16.16
N ASP A 96 -30.86 -12.28 16.98
CA ASP A 96 -31.16 -10.92 16.55
C ASP A 96 -29.84 -10.18 16.30
N ASP A 97 -28.85 -10.33 17.19
CA ASP A 97 -27.49 -9.80 16.97
C ASP A 97 -26.84 -10.41 15.71
N ALA A 98 -27.02 -11.72 15.47
CA ALA A 98 -26.52 -12.40 14.27
C ALA A 98 -27.18 -11.89 13.00
N TYR A 99 -28.48 -11.58 13.06
CA TYR A 99 -29.21 -10.99 11.95
C TYR A 99 -28.72 -9.57 11.66
N ASP A 100 -28.63 -8.71 12.67
CA ASP A 100 -28.16 -7.33 12.53
C ASP A 100 -26.72 -7.28 12.01
N TRP A 101 -25.85 -8.17 12.51
CA TRP A 101 -24.49 -8.32 12.00
C TRP A 101 -24.47 -8.68 10.50
N LEU A 102 -25.34 -9.59 10.07
CA LEU A 102 -25.42 -10.01 8.67
C LEU A 102 -25.96 -8.91 7.76
N VAL A 103 -26.95 -8.14 8.24
CA VAL A 103 -27.48 -6.97 7.53
C VAL A 103 -26.39 -5.93 7.33
N ALA A 104 -25.69 -5.54 8.40
CA ALA A 104 -24.59 -4.59 8.32
C ALA A 104 -23.49 -5.06 7.35
N ARG A 105 -23.16 -6.35 7.39
CA ARG A 105 -22.16 -6.95 6.48
C ARG A 105 -22.60 -6.89 5.02
N ASN A 106 -23.88 -7.10 4.73
CA ASN A 106 -24.41 -7.00 3.38
C ASN A 106 -24.39 -5.56 2.88
N ASP A 107 -24.72 -4.59 3.74
CA ASP A 107 -24.68 -3.17 3.39
C ASP A 107 -23.25 -2.73 3.04
N ASP A 108 -22.26 -3.10 3.86
CA ASP A 108 -20.85 -2.82 3.58
C ASP A 108 -20.41 -3.39 2.21
N LEU A 109 -20.79 -4.63 1.89
CA LEU A 109 -20.47 -5.27 0.62
C LEU A 109 -21.15 -4.59 -0.57
N LEU A 110 -22.41 -4.19 -0.42
CA LEU A 110 -23.17 -3.50 -1.46
C LEU A 110 -22.66 -2.09 -1.69
N GLU A 111 -22.23 -1.38 -0.63
CA GLU A 111 -21.62 -0.06 -0.75
C GLU A 111 -20.28 -0.14 -1.50
N MET A 112 -19.42 -1.12 -1.17
CA MET A 112 -18.18 -1.36 -1.91
C MET A 112 -18.44 -1.69 -3.39
N PHE A 113 -19.45 -2.50 -3.67
CA PHE A 113 -19.86 -2.81 -5.04
C PHE A 113 -20.36 -1.55 -5.77
N ALA A 114 -21.21 -0.73 -5.13
CA ALA A 114 -21.73 0.49 -5.72
C ALA A 114 -20.60 1.47 -6.05
N ALA A 115 -19.65 1.68 -5.12
CA ALA A 115 -18.48 2.52 -5.36
C ALA A 115 -17.64 2.01 -6.54
N SER A 116 -17.42 0.70 -6.64
CA SER A 116 -16.71 0.08 -7.77
C SER A 116 -17.47 0.21 -9.09
N ALA A 117 -18.80 0.07 -9.07
CA ALA A 117 -19.66 0.23 -10.23
C ALA A 117 -19.67 1.68 -10.73
N ASP A 118 -19.73 2.66 -9.83
CA ASP A 118 -19.64 4.08 -10.16
C ASP A 118 -18.29 4.44 -10.76
N GLU A 119 -17.20 3.90 -10.21
CA GLU A 119 -15.86 4.07 -10.77
C GLU A 119 -15.77 3.47 -12.19
N PHE A 120 -16.28 2.26 -12.38
CA PHE A 120 -16.33 1.61 -13.70
C PHE A 120 -17.14 2.43 -14.71
N LYS A 121 -18.31 2.95 -14.29
CA LYS A 121 -19.16 3.79 -15.13
C LYS A 121 -18.46 5.09 -15.50
N ALA A 122 -17.81 5.74 -14.55
CA ALA A 122 -17.04 6.97 -14.80
C ALA A 122 -15.87 6.75 -15.76
N LEU A 123 -15.24 5.57 -15.75
CA LEU A 123 -14.23 5.18 -16.74
C LEU A 123 -14.85 5.00 -18.12
N ARG A 124 -15.97 4.28 -18.22
CA ARG A 124 -16.69 4.04 -19.48
C ARG A 124 -17.19 5.33 -20.14
N GLU A 125 -17.78 6.24 -19.36
CA GLU A 125 -18.22 7.55 -19.86
C GLU A 125 -17.05 8.38 -20.40
N LYS A 126 -15.87 8.28 -19.77
CA LYS A 126 -14.65 8.94 -20.26
C LYS A 126 -14.12 8.29 -21.53
N GLU A 127 -14.16 6.97 -21.66
CA GLU A 127 -13.76 6.25 -22.89
C GLU A 127 -14.68 6.61 -24.06
N GLU A 128 -16.00 6.64 -23.83
CA GLU A 128 -17.00 6.97 -24.83
C GLU A 128 -16.89 8.45 -25.26
N ALA A 129 -16.61 9.36 -24.32
CA ALA A 129 -16.37 10.77 -24.63
C ALA A 129 -15.05 11.02 -25.40
N GLN A 130 -14.07 10.12 -25.30
CA GLN A 130 -12.75 10.27 -25.94
C GLN A 130 -12.58 9.41 -27.21
N GLY A 131 -13.54 8.55 -27.55
CA GLY A 131 -13.57 7.80 -28.80
C GLY A 131 -12.47 6.74 -28.98
N ARG A 132 -11.73 6.38 -27.92
CA ARG A 132 -10.67 5.35 -27.95
C ARG A 132 -10.96 4.29 -26.89
N LYS A 133 -11.05 3.03 -27.31
CA LYS A 133 -10.92 1.88 -26.41
C LYS A 133 -9.47 1.85 -25.94
N VAL A 134 -9.22 1.97 -24.64
CA VAL A 134 -7.87 1.75 -24.12
C VAL A 134 -7.65 0.25 -24.11
N ALA A 135 -7.01 -0.27 -25.16
CA ALA A 135 -6.45 -1.60 -25.11
C ALA A 135 -5.42 -1.63 -23.97
N ALA A 136 -5.47 -2.67 -23.13
CA ALA A 136 -4.68 -2.82 -21.92
C ALA A 136 -3.15 -2.87 -22.13
N GLU A 137 -2.66 -2.73 -23.37
CA GLU A 137 -1.26 -2.90 -23.74
C GLU A 137 -0.45 -1.60 -23.84
N GLU A 138 -1.07 -0.40 -23.86
CA GLU A 138 -0.32 0.88 -23.96
C GLU A 138 0.09 1.50 -22.61
N MET A 139 -0.20 0.87 -21.46
CA MET A 139 0.20 1.37 -20.12
C MET A 139 1.64 0.98 -19.71
N ALA A 140 2.43 0.42 -20.62
CA ALA A 140 3.85 0.11 -20.39
C ALA A 140 4.81 1.23 -20.88
N GLY A 141 4.31 2.46 -21.05
CA GLY A 141 5.11 3.61 -21.46
C GLY A 141 5.51 4.49 -20.26
N ASP A 142 6.74 4.31 -19.80
CA ASP A 142 7.59 5.21 -19.00
C ASP A 142 6.87 6.34 -18.23
N GLY A 143 6.44 5.99 -17.01
CA GLY A 143 5.76 6.90 -16.09
C GLY A 143 6.74 7.79 -15.33
N PHE A 144 7.30 8.81 -15.97
CA PHE A 144 7.88 9.95 -15.25
C PHE A 144 7.47 11.27 -15.90
N GLN A 145 6.54 11.99 -15.27
CA GLN A 145 6.23 13.37 -15.64
C GLN A 145 6.18 14.28 -14.40
N VAL A 146 7.17 15.17 -14.31
CA VAL A 146 7.27 16.22 -13.30
C VAL A 146 6.14 17.24 -13.50
N VAL A 147 5.21 17.31 -12.55
CA VAL A 147 4.13 18.30 -12.56
C VAL A 147 4.62 19.58 -11.85
N TYR A 148 5.04 20.58 -12.63
CA TYR A 148 5.28 21.92 -12.11
C TYR A 148 3.98 22.51 -11.54
N GLY A 149 3.94 22.72 -10.22
CA GLY A 149 2.85 23.43 -9.55
C GLY A 149 2.73 24.87 -10.04
N LYS A 150 1.64 25.20 -10.73
CA LYS A 150 1.30 26.60 -11.07
C LYS A 150 0.82 27.34 -9.82
N LYS A 151 1.69 28.19 -9.25
CA LYS A 151 1.34 29.18 -8.22
C LYS A 151 0.34 30.18 -8.83
N LYS A 152 -0.86 30.27 -8.25
CA LYS A 152 -1.94 31.18 -8.69
C LYS A 152 -1.58 32.61 -8.26
N LYS A 153 -1.10 33.45 -9.19
CA LYS A 153 -0.86 34.89 -8.96
C LYS A 153 -2.22 35.59 -8.91
N LYS A 154 -2.60 36.09 -7.73
CA LYS A 154 -3.72 37.01 -7.53
C LYS A 154 -3.30 38.37 -8.09
N MET A 155 -4.00 38.82 -9.14
CA MET A 155 -3.86 40.16 -9.71
C MET A 155 -4.73 41.12 -8.88
N GLY A 156 -4.12 42.16 -8.34
CA GLY A 156 -4.79 43.26 -7.64
C GLY A 156 -3.88 44.47 -7.65
N MET A 157 -4.32 45.50 -8.37
CA MET A 157 -3.64 46.73 -8.77
C MET A 157 -3.26 47.63 -7.57
N GLY A 158 -2.13 48.34 -7.66
CA GLY A 158 -1.74 49.43 -6.76
C GLY A 158 -0.38 50.01 -7.16
N GLU A 159 -0.35 51.32 -7.36
CA GLU A 159 0.60 52.14 -8.11
C GLU A 159 2.02 52.35 -7.54
N GLU A 160 2.90 52.69 -8.50
CA GLU A 160 4.09 53.57 -8.50
C GLU A 160 5.07 53.65 -7.32
N GLY A 161 6.36 53.53 -7.66
CA GLY A 161 7.49 53.89 -6.81
C GLY A 161 8.84 53.60 -7.48
N VAL A 162 9.38 54.62 -8.16
CA VAL A 162 10.64 54.68 -8.90
C VAL A 162 11.88 54.35 -8.03
N GLY A 163 12.85 53.62 -8.59
CA GLY A 163 14.17 53.38 -7.97
C GLY A 163 15.16 52.58 -8.84
N ARG A 164 15.78 53.28 -9.80
CA ARG A 164 16.99 52.93 -10.60
C ARG A 164 18.17 52.61 -9.65
N SER A 165 19.06 51.63 -9.85
CA SER A 165 20.02 51.45 -10.96
C SER A 165 20.77 50.10 -10.84
N GLU A 166 20.98 49.44 -11.99
CA GLU A 166 22.21 48.81 -12.52
C GLU A 166 23.05 47.85 -11.65
N ALA A 167 23.11 46.54 -11.93
CA ALA A 167 23.78 45.82 -13.04
C ALA A 167 25.25 45.43 -12.78
N PHE A 168 25.46 44.15 -12.42
CA PHE A 168 26.62 43.30 -12.69
C PHE A 168 26.20 41.87 -12.28
N GLY A 169 26.38 40.75 -12.97
CA GLY A 169 27.20 40.37 -14.11
C GLY A 169 27.43 38.86 -13.97
N SER A 170 26.64 38.05 -14.69
CA SER A 170 26.87 36.67 -15.14
C SER A 170 27.45 35.59 -14.19
N SER A 171 26.63 34.59 -13.85
CA SER A 171 27.08 33.18 -13.79
C SER A 171 25.98 32.19 -14.21
N GLY A 172 26.28 31.47 -15.30
CA GLY A 172 25.64 30.31 -15.93
C GLY A 172 24.36 29.69 -15.36
N SER A 173 23.21 30.09 -15.92
CA SER A 173 22.02 29.25 -16.00
C SER A 173 22.19 28.27 -17.16
N VAL A 174 22.21 26.96 -16.87
CA VAL A 174 22.07 25.90 -17.86
C VAL A 174 20.70 26.05 -18.51
N ARG A 175 20.68 26.30 -19.83
CA ARG A 175 19.46 26.34 -20.63
C ARG A 175 19.06 24.91 -20.97
N MET A 176 17.93 24.44 -20.46
CA MET A 176 17.27 23.26 -21.00
C MET A 176 16.91 23.54 -22.47
N ALA A 177 17.29 22.63 -23.36
CA ALA A 177 16.87 22.68 -24.75
C ALA A 177 15.34 22.68 -24.81
N THR A 178 14.76 23.82 -25.20
CA THR A 178 13.37 23.89 -25.60
C THR A 178 13.23 23.12 -26.90
N MET A 179 12.77 21.87 -26.84
CA MET A 179 12.23 21.22 -28.02
C MET A 179 11.13 22.12 -28.60
N ASP A 180 11.18 22.29 -29.91
CA ASP A 180 10.40 23.24 -30.67
C ASP A 180 8.92 23.24 -30.29
N ARG A 181 8.49 24.40 -29.81
CA ARG A 181 7.11 24.70 -29.42
C ARG A 181 6.25 25.00 -30.64
N ALA A 182 6.30 24.13 -31.65
CA ALA A 182 5.59 24.30 -32.91
C ALA A 182 5.07 22.97 -33.50
N ALA A 183 4.59 22.03 -32.68
CA ALA A 183 3.88 20.84 -33.19
C ALA A 183 2.94 20.12 -32.19
N ALA A 184 2.47 20.77 -31.11
CA ALA A 184 1.59 20.09 -30.15
C ALA A 184 0.49 21.03 -29.62
N SER A 185 -0.50 21.33 -30.46
CA SER A 185 -1.79 21.90 -30.04
C SER A 185 -2.81 20.82 -29.64
N GLY A 186 -2.35 19.67 -29.15
CA GLY A 186 -3.20 18.64 -28.56
C GLY A 186 -3.46 18.92 -27.07
N PRO A 187 -4.67 18.63 -26.53
CA PRO A 187 -4.89 18.63 -25.10
C PRO A 187 -3.92 17.64 -24.46
N LYS A 188 -3.04 18.14 -23.58
CA LYS A 188 -2.10 17.30 -22.84
C LYS A 188 -2.89 16.20 -22.12
N PRO A 189 -2.51 14.91 -22.26
CA PRO A 189 -3.21 13.83 -21.59
C PRO A 189 -3.17 14.10 -20.09
N LYS A 190 -4.34 14.31 -19.49
CA LYS A 190 -4.47 14.36 -18.04
C LYS A 190 -4.39 12.93 -17.55
N VAL A 191 -3.18 12.45 -17.27
CA VAL A 191 -2.99 11.18 -16.58
C VAL A 191 -3.82 11.27 -15.29
N PRO A 192 -4.79 10.35 -15.06
CA PRO A 192 -5.58 10.34 -13.85
C PRO A 192 -4.63 10.33 -12.66
N PHE A 193 -4.82 11.25 -11.71
CA PHE A 193 -3.94 11.33 -10.55
C PHE A 193 -3.94 10.00 -9.79
N HIS A 194 -5.08 9.30 -9.76
CA HIS A 194 -5.26 7.94 -9.26
C HIS A 194 -5.47 6.98 -10.42
N ILE A 195 -4.54 6.05 -10.60
CA ILE A 195 -4.71 4.91 -11.50
C ILE A 195 -4.94 3.69 -10.58
N PRO A 196 -6.19 3.26 -10.37
CA PRO A 196 -6.52 2.15 -9.45
C PRO A 196 -5.84 0.83 -9.83
N THR A 197 -5.46 0.68 -11.10
CA THR A 197 -4.74 -0.50 -11.58
C THR A 197 -3.27 -0.53 -11.15
N ILE A 198 -2.71 0.58 -10.66
CA ILE A 198 -1.37 0.59 -10.08
C ILE A 198 -1.47 0.08 -8.64
N PRO A 199 -0.92 -1.11 -8.33
CA PRO A 199 -0.96 -1.66 -6.98
C PRO A 199 -0.18 -0.77 -6.02
N ARG A 200 -0.62 -0.71 -4.76
CA ARG A 200 0.09 0.08 -3.75
C ARG A 200 1.47 -0.55 -3.50
N PRO A 201 2.56 0.25 -3.46
CA PRO A 201 3.90 -0.27 -3.20
C PRO A 201 4.01 -1.08 -1.90
N GLN A 202 3.22 -0.71 -0.89
CA GLN A 202 3.15 -1.43 0.38
C GLN A 202 2.68 -2.88 0.21
N ASP A 203 1.73 -3.13 -0.71
CA ASP A 203 1.22 -4.46 -0.98
C ASP A 203 2.19 -5.26 -1.85
N VAL A 204 2.80 -4.62 -2.86
CA VAL A 204 3.76 -5.24 -3.78
C VAL A 204 5.03 -5.69 -3.05
N HIS A 205 5.61 -4.79 -2.25
CA HIS A 205 6.89 -5.03 -1.57
C HIS A 205 6.71 -5.48 -0.12
N ARG A 206 5.47 -5.73 0.31
CA ARG A 206 5.13 -6.17 1.68
C ARG A 206 5.73 -5.26 2.75
N ILE A 207 5.63 -3.95 2.53
CA ILE A 207 6.13 -2.95 3.47
C ILE A 207 5.18 -2.92 4.66
N VAL A 208 5.68 -3.33 5.82
CA VAL A 208 4.93 -3.25 7.08
C VAL A 208 4.94 -1.80 7.55
N VAL A 209 3.76 -1.20 7.63
CA VAL A 209 3.58 0.20 8.05
C VAL A 209 2.88 0.24 9.41
N ASP A 210 3.52 0.88 10.39
CA ASP A 210 2.87 1.27 11.62
C ASP A 210 2.00 2.52 11.36
N ASN A 211 0.69 2.31 11.27
CA ASN A 211 -0.30 3.38 11.08
C ASN A 211 -0.88 3.88 12.40
N THR A 212 -0.26 3.59 13.54
CA THR A 212 -0.68 4.20 14.81
C THR A 212 -0.37 5.71 14.80
N SER A 213 -1.07 6.47 15.64
CA SER A 213 -0.81 7.90 15.81
C SER A 213 0.44 8.20 16.64
N LYS A 214 1.28 7.19 16.90
CA LYS A 214 2.51 7.35 17.67
C LYS A 214 3.58 7.98 16.77
N PRO A 215 4.51 8.76 17.34
CA PRO A 215 5.71 9.17 16.61
C PRO A 215 6.42 7.95 16.04
N PHE A 216 7.05 8.11 14.87
CA PHE A 216 7.82 7.05 14.23
C PHE A 216 8.88 6.49 15.19
N ASP A 217 8.81 5.18 15.45
CA ASP A 217 9.73 4.46 16.32
C ASP A 217 10.72 3.67 15.46
N HIS A 218 12.00 4.05 15.50
CA HIS A 218 13.03 3.44 14.67
C HIS A 218 13.61 2.19 15.36
N ALA A 219 13.32 1.01 14.83
CA ALA A 219 13.64 -0.29 15.43
C ALA A 219 15.13 -0.52 15.80
N PHE A 220 16.06 0.18 15.13
CA PHE A 220 17.51 0.02 15.36
C PHE A 220 18.13 1.12 16.24
N LEU A 221 17.34 2.06 16.76
CA LEU A 221 17.88 3.07 17.68
C LEU A 221 17.93 2.53 19.10
N GLU A 222 19.00 2.89 19.79
CA GLU A 222 19.12 2.62 21.22
C GLU A 222 18.07 3.42 21.99
N ARG A 223 17.59 2.87 23.10
CA ARG A 223 16.63 3.55 23.99
C ARG A 223 17.34 4.14 25.20
N SER A 224 16.75 5.18 25.76
CA SER A 224 17.16 5.74 27.05
C SER A 224 17.07 4.70 28.17
N ASP A 225 17.80 4.94 29.26
CA ASP A 225 17.85 4.02 30.42
C ASP A 225 16.47 3.77 31.04
N ASP A 226 15.55 4.74 30.93
CA ASP A 226 14.14 4.64 31.35
C ASP A 226 13.23 4.01 30.28
N GLY A 227 13.75 3.69 29.10
CA GLY A 227 13.04 3.16 27.95
C GLY A 227 12.10 4.14 27.24
N ALA A 228 12.00 5.39 27.71
CA ALA A 228 10.97 6.34 27.32
C ALA A 228 11.14 6.91 25.91
N ARG A 229 12.39 7.04 25.41
CA ARG A 229 12.67 7.58 24.08
C ARG A 229 13.79 6.84 23.36
N ALA A 230 13.78 6.93 22.03
CA ALA A 230 14.95 6.59 21.23
C ALA A 230 16.02 7.68 21.38
N ILE A 231 17.29 7.26 21.49
CA ILE A 231 18.46 8.12 21.49
C ILE A 231 18.94 8.26 20.05
N HIS A 232 19.06 9.50 19.59
CA HIS A 232 19.63 9.76 18.27
C HIS A 232 21.14 9.43 18.28
N PRO A 233 21.70 8.71 17.29
CA PRO A 233 23.11 8.27 17.33
C PRO A 233 24.11 9.42 17.48
N LEU A 234 23.77 10.59 16.93
CA LEU A 234 24.60 11.81 17.04
C LEU A 234 24.59 12.43 18.45
N GLU A 235 23.64 12.10 19.34
CA GLU A 235 23.66 12.61 20.74
C GLU A 235 24.89 12.11 21.51
N LYS A 236 25.48 10.98 21.08
CA LYS A 236 26.67 10.39 21.72
C LYS A 236 27.97 10.99 21.21
N LEU A 237 27.93 11.77 20.14
CA LEU A 237 29.14 12.33 19.54
C LEU A 237 29.43 13.70 20.14
N PRO A 238 30.71 14.02 20.41
CA PRO A 238 31.12 15.36 20.80
C PRO A 238 30.72 16.39 19.73
N MET A 239 30.33 17.59 20.15
CA MET A 239 29.93 18.67 19.25
C MET A 239 31.02 19.02 18.22
N GLU A 240 32.29 18.84 18.58
CA GLU A 240 33.45 19.07 17.72
C GLU A 240 33.52 18.10 16.54
N GLN A 241 32.96 16.89 16.68
CA GLN A 241 32.87 15.92 15.57
C GLN A 241 31.66 16.20 14.67
N LEU A 242 30.61 16.82 15.21
CA LEU A 242 29.41 17.19 14.44
C LEU A 242 29.63 18.46 13.62
N PHE A 243 30.41 19.40 14.15
CA PHE A 243 30.70 20.67 13.52
C PHE A 243 32.20 20.82 13.32
N ASP A 244 32.70 20.27 12.21
CA ASP A 244 34.07 20.53 11.78
C ASP A 244 34.18 21.98 11.28
N ARG A 245 34.47 22.90 12.20
CA ARG A 245 34.75 24.32 11.89
C ARG A 245 36.13 24.53 11.27
N ARG A 246 36.93 23.47 11.12
CA ARG A 246 38.30 23.52 10.60
C ARG A 246 38.41 22.83 9.25
N VAL A 247 37.38 22.93 8.40
CA VAL A 247 37.52 22.54 7.00
C VAL A 247 38.55 23.49 6.38
N PRO A 248 39.73 22.98 5.97
CA PRO A 248 40.69 23.81 5.26
C PRO A 248 40.02 24.36 4.01
N GLU A 249 40.24 25.64 3.74
CA GLU A 249 39.79 26.23 2.49
C GLU A 249 40.42 25.43 1.35
N SER A 250 39.57 24.78 0.55
CA SER A 250 39.97 23.92 -0.56
C SER A 250 39.23 24.36 -1.80
N GLU A 251 39.91 24.29 -2.95
CA GLU A 251 39.28 24.65 -4.21
C GLU A 251 38.11 23.69 -4.50
N PRO A 252 36.92 24.23 -4.84
CA PRO A 252 35.78 23.40 -5.20
C PRO A 252 36.12 22.50 -6.39
N LEU A 253 36.17 21.19 -6.15
CA LEU A 253 36.28 20.19 -7.19
C LEU A 253 34.98 20.15 -8.00
N LYS A 254 35.07 20.47 -9.29
CA LYS A 254 33.93 20.38 -10.20
C LYS A 254 33.51 18.93 -10.39
N PRO A 255 32.20 18.64 -10.47
CA PRO A 255 31.75 17.32 -10.82
C PRO A 255 32.21 16.95 -12.25
N PRO A 256 32.47 15.65 -12.51
CA PRO A 256 32.70 15.15 -13.86
C PRO A 256 31.49 15.42 -14.78
N ALA A 257 31.70 15.31 -16.10
CA ALA A 257 30.59 15.37 -17.04
C ALA A 257 29.66 14.16 -16.85
N LEU A 258 28.37 14.32 -17.18
CA LEU A 258 27.38 13.26 -17.00
C LEU A 258 27.76 11.99 -17.77
N ASP A 259 28.22 12.14 -19.01
CA ASP A 259 28.63 11.02 -19.88
C ASP A 259 29.86 10.26 -19.34
N ASP A 260 30.69 10.94 -18.53
CA ASP A 260 31.89 10.37 -17.90
C ASP A 260 31.63 9.83 -16.49
N THR A 261 30.39 9.92 -15.99
CA THR A 261 30.03 9.53 -14.62
C THR A 261 29.28 8.20 -14.65
N PRO A 262 29.90 7.10 -14.19
CA PRO A 262 29.23 5.82 -14.04
C PRO A 262 27.96 5.93 -13.19
N PHE A 263 26.90 5.32 -13.70
CA PHE A 263 25.60 5.27 -13.05
C PHE A 263 25.25 3.82 -12.69
N THR A 264 24.74 3.60 -11.47
CA THR A 264 24.24 2.30 -11.03
C THR A 264 22.83 2.42 -10.46
N PHE A 265 21.90 1.65 -11.00
CA PHE A 265 20.57 1.46 -10.41
C PHE A 265 20.61 0.33 -9.39
N VAL A 266 20.19 0.62 -8.16
CA VAL A 266 20.30 -0.27 -6.99
C VAL A 266 18.90 -0.72 -6.59
N GLU A 267 18.55 -1.95 -6.94
CA GLU A 267 17.20 -2.51 -6.75
C GLU A 267 17.18 -3.91 -6.13
N ASP A 268 18.36 -4.50 -5.88
CA ASP A 268 18.49 -5.81 -5.25
C ASP A 268 19.65 -5.84 -4.24
N ARG A 269 19.78 -6.96 -3.53
CA ARG A 269 20.80 -7.12 -2.48
C ARG A 269 22.22 -7.07 -3.03
N LYS A 270 22.47 -7.57 -4.24
CA LYS A 270 23.81 -7.60 -4.84
C LYS A 270 24.29 -6.20 -5.20
N THR A 271 23.44 -5.43 -5.86
CA THR A 271 23.70 -4.04 -6.21
C THR A 271 23.81 -3.16 -4.96
N LEU A 272 23.04 -3.46 -3.90
CA LEU A 272 23.18 -2.79 -2.60
C LEU A 272 24.50 -3.10 -1.92
N GLU A 273 24.99 -4.35 -1.96
CA GLU A 273 26.30 -4.73 -1.42
C GLU A 273 27.45 -4.00 -2.14
N VAL A 274 27.35 -3.83 -3.47
CA VAL A 274 28.29 -3.03 -4.26
C VAL A 274 28.28 -1.58 -3.79
N LEU A 275 27.10 -0.96 -3.68
CA LEU A 275 26.96 0.40 -3.16
C LEU A 275 27.61 0.55 -1.77
N VAL A 276 27.32 -0.36 -0.84
CA VAL A 276 27.90 -0.35 0.52
C VAL A 276 29.42 -0.40 0.47
N ALA A 277 30.00 -1.26 -0.36
CA ALA A 277 31.46 -1.37 -0.50
C ALA A 277 32.07 -0.05 -1.01
N LYS A 278 31.44 0.58 -2.01
CA LYS A 278 31.87 1.89 -2.54
C LYS A 278 31.81 2.98 -1.49
N LEU A 279 30.72 3.06 -0.73
CA LEU A 279 30.58 4.04 0.35
C LEU A 279 31.53 3.78 1.53
N LYS A 280 31.87 2.52 1.82
CA LYS A 280 32.91 2.17 2.81
C LYS A 280 34.28 2.71 2.41
N SER A 281 34.60 2.74 1.12
CA SER A 281 35.86 3.33 0.62
C SER A 281 35.81 4.85 0.45
N ALA A 282 34.62 5.45 0.32
CA ALA A 282 34.47 6.90 0.16
C ALA A 282 34.69 7.66 1.48
N THR A 283 35.38 8.80 1.41
CA THR A 283 35.50 9.76 2.54
C THR A 283 34.30 10.68 2.65
N GLU A 284 33.62 10.92 1.53
CA GLU A 284 32.44 11.76 1.46
C GLU A 284 31.49 11.33 0.33
N PHE A 285 30.20 11.59 0.52
CA PHE A 285 29.17 11.34 -0.48
C PHE A 285 27.97 12.28 -0.26
N ALA A 286 27.27 12.59 -1.35
CA ALA A 286 26.01 13.33 -1.32
C ALA A 286 24.82 12.37 -1.27
N VAL A 287 23.74 12.78 -0.60
CA VAL A 287 22.50 12.02 -0.48
C VAL A 287 21.31 12.94 -0.72
N ASP A 288 20.35 12.46 -1.51
CA ASP A 288 19.03 13.08 -1.67
C ASP A 288 17.93 12.02 -1.62
N LEU A 289 16.69 12.43 -1.34
CA LEU A 289 15.53 11.55 -1.17
C LEU A 289 14.31 12.09 -1.90
N GLU A 290 13.62 11.21 -2.63
CA GLU A 290 12.30 11.50 -3.17
C GLU A 290 11.20 10.99 -2.25
N HIS A 291 10.28 11.87 -1.86
CA HIS A 291 9.23 11.58 -0.91
C HIS A 291 7.84 11.76 -1.50
N ASN A 292 7.02 10.70 -1.43
CA ASN A 292 5.62 10.75 -1.83
C ASN A 292 4.69 10.69 -0.62
N HIS A 293 3.95 11.77 -0.37
CA HIS A 293 2.94 11.86 0.69
C HIS A 293 1.50 11.97 0.13
N TYR A 294 1.32 11.88 -1.18
CA TYR A 294 0.00 12.03 -1.78
C TYR A 294 -0.88 10.78 -1.59
N ARG A 295 -0.26 9.59 -1.61
CA ARG A 295 -0.94 8.28 -1.48
C ARG A 295 -0.60 7.51 -0.21
N SER A 296 0.08 8.16 0.72
CA SER A 296 0.48 7.59 2.00
C SER A 296 0.33 8.67 3.06
N PHE A 297 -0.37 8.37 4.16
CA PHE A 297 -0.67 9.34 5.22
C PHE A 297 0.59 9.92 5.86
N GLN A 298 1.54 9.06 6.25
CA GLN A 298 2.86 9.49 6.75
C GLN A 298 3.86 9.79 5.63
N GLY A 299 3.51 9.42 4.40
CA GLY A 299 4.40 9.45 3.25
C GLY A 299 5.29 8.21 3.11
N LEU A 300 6.01 8.13 2.00
CA LEU A 300 6.98 7.08 1.68
C LEU A 300 8.17 7.70 0.97
N THR A 301 9.38 7.35 1.38
CA THR A 301 10.57 7.55 0.57
C THR A 301 10.51 6.56 -0.59
N CYS A 302 10.47 7.08 -1.82
CA CYS A 302 10.32 6.30 -3.05
C CYS A 302 11.65 6.09 -3.78
N LEU A 303 12.60 7.02 -3.61
CA LEU A 303 13.90 6.96 -4.23
C LEU A 303 14.93 7.56 -3.30
N MET A 304 16.16 7.08 -3.39
CA MET A 304 17.32 7.69 -2.75
C MET A 304 18.43 7.83 -3.78
N GLN A 305 18.99 9.02 -3.88
CA GLN A 305 20.08 9.33 -4.79
C GLN A 305 21.35 9.46 -3.95
N ILE A 306 22.42 8.79 -4.37
CA ILE A 306 23.72 8.88 -3.70
C ILE A 306 24.79 9.16 -4.74
N SER A 307 25.60 10.17 -4.51
CA SER A 307 26.73 10.51 -5.38
C SER A 307 28.03 10.46 -4.59
N THR A 308 29.00 9.73 -5.12
CA THR A 308 30.39 9.85 -4.66
C THR A 308 31.12 10.85 -5.55
N ARG A 309 32.44 10.99 -5.39
CA ARG A 309 33.25 11.81 -6.31
C ARG A 309 33.35 11.23 -7.72
N THR A 310 33.04 9.95 -7.91
CA THR A 310 33.35 9.22 -9.14
C THR A 310 32.17 8.49 -9.76
N GLU A 311 31.04 8.37 -9.07
CA GLU A 311 29.91 7.56 -9.53
C GLU A 311 28.61 7.95 -8.81
N ASP A 312 27.51 7.75 -9.52
CA ASP A 312 26.15 8.05 -9.07
C ASP A 312 25.31 6.79 -8.92
N PHE A 313 24.43 6.81 -7.92
CA PHE A 313 23.53 5.71 -7.59
C PHE A 313 22.10 6.22 -7.45
N ILE A 314 21.17 5.49 -8.05
CA ILE A 314 19.75 5.63 -7.76
C ILE A 314 19.29 4.34 -7.09
N VAL A 315 18.73 4.47 -5.90
CA VAL A 315 18.33 3.37 -5.04
C VAL A 315 16.81 3.29 -4.98
N ASP A 316 16.25 2.12 -5.34
CA ASP A 316 14.83 1.81 -5.16
C ASP A 316 14.56 1.52 -3.67
N THR A 317 14.06 2.54 -2.97
CA THR A 317 13.80 2.44 -1.53
C THR A 317 12.51 1.70 -1.20
N LEU A 318 11.64 1.44 -2.18
CA LEU A 318 10.43 0.66 -2.00
C LEU A 318 10.75 -0.83 -2.01
N LYS A 319 11.53 -1.28 -3.00
CA LYS A 319 11.94 -2.68 -3.13
C LYS A 319 12.95 -3.10 -2.08
N LEU A 320 13.85 -2.21 -1.68
CA LEU A 320 14.89 -2.47 -0.67
C LEU A 320 14.51 -2.04 0.75
N ARG A 321 13.24 -1.63 0.98
CA ARG A 321 12.79 -0.98 2.22
C ARG A 321 13.20 -1.70 3.51
N ASN A 322 13.16 -3.03 3.48
CA ASN A 322 13.41 -3.90 4.64
C ASN A 322 14.90 -4.15 4.91
N CYS A 323 15.80 -3.90 3.95
CA CYS A 323 17.23 -4.18 4.10
C CYS A 323 18.11 -2.93 4.05
N LEU A 324 17.61 -1.77 3.58
CA LEU A 324 18.42 -0.54 3.52
C LEU A 324 19.01 -0.14 4.87
N GLY A 325 18.20 -0.17 5.93
CA GLY A 325 18.64 0.19 7.27
C GLY A 325 19.79 -0.67 7.78
N GLU A 326 19.70 -1.99 7.62
CA GLU A 326 20.73 -2.94 8.05
C GLU A 326 22.05 -2.74 7.30
N ASN A 327 22.00 -2.39 6.01
CA ASN A 327 23.19 -2.35 5.15
C ASN A 327 23.87 -0.97 5.11
N LEU A 328 23.10 0.12 5.15
CA LEU A 328 23.64 1.47 5.02
C LEU A 328 23.96 2.13 6.37
N ARG A 329 23.38 1.63 7.48
CA ARG A 329 23.54 2.24 8.82
C ARG A 329 24.99 2.44 9.20
N GLU A 330 25.86 1.45 9.00
CA GLU A 330 27.27 1.53 9.38
C GLU A 330 27.98 2.71 8.73
N VAL A 331 27.75 2.92 7.44
CA VAL A 331 28.35 4.02 6.68
C VAL A 331 27.72 5.36 7.09
N PHE A 332 26.40 5.39 7.28
CA PHE A 332 25.67 6.62 7.58
C PHE A 332 25.94 7.13 9.01
N GLN A 333 26.20 6.24 9.96
CA GLN A 333 26.55 6.61 11.33
C GLN A 333 28.04 6.91 11.55
N ASP A 334 28.91 6.54 10.61
CA ASP A 334 30.37 6.73 10.72
C ASP A 334 30.73 8.24 10.69
N PRO A 335 31.17 8.86 11.80
CA PRO A 335 31.45 10.29 11.86
C PRO A 335 32.65 10.72 11.00
N THR A 336 33.50 9.77 10.58
CA THR A 336 34.65 10.08 9.72
C THR A 336 34.27 10.30 8.25
N LYS A 337 33.08 9.85 7.86
CA LYS A 337 32.52 10.06 6.53
C LYS A 337 31.63 11.28 6.50
N LYS A 338 31.88 12.20 5.56
CA LYS A 338 31.04 13.39 5.35
C LYS A 338 29.84 13.05 4.47
N LYS A 339 28.64 13.42 4.91
CA LYS A 339 27.40 13.24 4.15
C LYS A 339 26.84 14.60 3.82
N PHE A 340 26.74 14.90 2.53
CA PHE A 340 26.14 16.15 2.05
C PHE A 340 24.67 15.89 1.74
N LEU A 341 23.77 16.54 2.46
CA LEU A 341 22.34 16.49 2.20
C LEU A 341 21.95 17.75 1.44
N ILE A 342 21.43 17.59 0.22
CA ILE A 342 20.89 18.72 -0.54
C ILE A 342 19.44 18.89 -0.10
N ALA A 343 19.23 19.61 1.00
CA ALA A 343 17.89 20.03 1.36
C ALA A 343 17.45 21.12 0.37
N LEU A 344 16.61 20.76 -0.61
CA LEU A 344 15.75 21.74 -1.27
C LEU A 344 14.76 22.27 -0.22
N MET A 345 15.20 23.25 0.58
CA MET A 345 14.29 24.03 1.42
C MET A 345 13.28 24.68 0.48
N GLY A 346 12.07 24.13 0.44
CA GLY A 346 10.97 24.64 -0.36
C GLY A 346 10.74 26.12 -0.07
N LYS A 347 10.74 26.94 -1.13
CA LYS A 347 10.34 28.35 -1.11
C LYS A 347 8.82 28.53 -1.16
#